data_AF-A0A7W6NDD8-F1
#
_entry.id   AF-A0A7W6NDD8-F1
#
_cell.length_a   1.000
_cell.length_b   1.000
_cell.length_c   1.000
_cell.angle_alpha   90.00
_cell.angle_beta   90.00
_cell.angle_gamma   90.00
#
_symmetry.space_group_name_H-M   'P 1'
#
loop_
_entity.id
_entity.type
_entity.pdbx_description
1 polymer ?
#
loop_
_entity_poly.entity_id
_entity_poly.type
_entity_poly.pdbx_seq_one_letter_code
_entity_poly.pdbx_strand_id
1 'polypeptide(L)' 'MSTQLSRRAFLGASLALAGSVTIPRFALAQQPFTRTLVAERHVIDVLGKPADVFGIRNELGRQGLFLPSGERF' A
#
# COMPACT_ATOMS: atom_id res chain seq x y z
N MET A 1 37.26 30.00 17.05
CA MET A 1 36.83 28.66 17.49
C MET A 1 36.59 27.82 16.24
N SER A 2 37.42 26.81 15.96
CA SER A 2 37.13 25.86 14.89
C SER A 2 36.29 24.72 15.45
N THR A 3 35.06 24.57 14.94
CA THR A 3 34.24 23.39 15.20
C THR A 3 34.94 22.19 14.55
N GLN A 4 35.49 21.30 15.38
CA GLN A 4 36.10 20.04 14.94
C GLN A 4 35.03 19.17 14.28
N LEU A 5 34.97 19.21 12.94
CA LEU A 5 34.07 18.35 12.17
C LEU A 5 34.60 16.92 12.28
N SER A 6 33.91 16.09 13.06
CA SER A 6 34.26 14.67 13.17
C SER A 6 34.10 13.99 11.81
N ARG A 7 35.17 13.36 11.31
CA ARG A 7 35.16 12.58 10.05
C ARG A 7 34.02 11.57 10.00
N ARG A 8 33.71 10.94 11.15
CA ARG A 8 32.60 9.99 11.26
C ARG A 8 31.24 10.66 11.09
N ALA A 9 31.06 11.85 11.65
CA ALA A 9 29.82 12.61 11.50
C ALA A 9 29.62 13.06 10.05
N PHE A 10 30.69 13.51 9.39
CA PHE A 10 30.65 13.90 7.97
C PHE A 10 30.31 12.73 7.05
N LEU A 11 30.97 11.58 7.23
CA LEU A 11 30.69 10.37 6.46
C LEU A 11 29.27 9.85 6.72
N GLY A 12 28.82 9.85 7.97
CA GLY A 12 27.45 9.46 8.33
C GLY A 12 26.39 10.35 7.67
N ALA A 13 26.57 11.66 7.71
CA ALA A 13 25.66 12.62 7.08
C ALA A 13 25.62 12.45 5.54
N SER A 14 26.79 12.24 4.92
CA SER A 14 26.90 12.05 3.47
C SER A 14 26.23 10.75 3.01
N LEU A 15 26.40 9.65 3.76
CA LEU A 15 25.75 8.38 3.49
C LEU A 15 24.23 8.45 3.70
N ALA A 16 23.76 9.17 4.72
CA ALA A 16 22.32 9.39 4.93
C ALA A 16 21.69 10.16 3.75
N LEU A 17 22.36 11.19 3.25
CA LEU A 17 21.92 11.93 2.07
C LEU A 17 21.93 11.07 0.80
N ALA A 18 23.00 10.31 0.55
CA ALA A 18 23.08 9.41 -0.61
C ALA A 18 22.02 8.29 -0.54
N GLY A 19 21.79 7.74 0.66
CA GLY A 19 20.78 6.71 0.91
C GLY A 19 19.36 7.20 0.68
N SER A 20 19.08 8.48 0.94
CA SER A 20 17.74 9.06 0.72
C SER A 20 17.26 8.96 -0.73
N VAL A 21 18.19 8.99 -1.70
CA VAL A 21 17.88 8.87 -3.14
C VAL A 21 17.57 7.42 -3.55
N THR A 22 18.09 6.46 -2.78
CA THR A 22 17.87 5.02 -3.01
C THR A 22 16.57 4.51 -2.41
N ILE A 23 15.85 5.35 -1.64
CA ILE A 23 14.54 4.97 -1.10
C ILE A 23 13.61 4.70 -2.27
N PRO A 24 13.15 3.45 -2.45
CA PRO A 24 12.31 3.12 -3.57
C PRO A 24 11.01 3.95 -3.50
N ARG A 25 10.67 4.62 -4.60
CA ARG A 25 9.42 5.40 -4.70
C ARG A 25 8.16 4.58 -4.40
N PHE A 26 8.21 3.26 -4.55
CA PHE A 26 7.10 2.37 -4.18
C PHE A 26 6.94 2.22 -2.65
N ALA A 27 8.02 2.35 -1.88
CA ALA A 27 7.93 2.37 -0.41
C ALA A 27 7.29 3.69 0.08
N LEU A 28 7.54 4.80 -0.61
CA LEU A 28 6.83 6.06 -0.40
C LEU A 28 5.39 6.04 -0.94
N ALA A 29 5.04 5.06 -1.78
CA ALA A 29 3.71 4.88 -2.37
C ALA A 29 2.77 4.05 -1.51
N GLN A 30 3.25 3.49 -0.39
CA GLN A 30 2.41 2.83 0.59
C GLN A 30 1.50 3.89 1.20
N GLN A 31 0.31 4.03 0.63
CA GLN A 31 -0.77 4.85 1.19
C GLN A 31 -0.97 4.40 2.65
N PRO A 32 -1.13 5.32 3.61
CA PRO A 32 -1.32 4.96 5.02
C PRO A 32 -2.65 4.24 5.29
N PHE A 33 -3.53 4.16 4.29
CA PHE A 33 -4.82 3.48 4.40
C PHE A 33 -4.69 2.00 4.01
N THR A 34 -4.47 1.16 5.01
CA THR A 34 -4.76 -0.28 4.87
C THR A 34 -6.27 -0.44 4.70
N ARG A 35 -6.70 -1.04 3.59
CA ARG A 35 -8.10 -1.39 3.33
C ARG A 35 -8.34 -2.86 3.61
N THR A 36 -9.32 -3.14 4.45
CA THR A 36 -9.77 -4.50 4.75
C THR A 36 -10.73 -4.97 3.67
N LEU A 37 -10.36 -6.07 3.02
CA LEU A 37 -11.19 -6.75 2.03
C LEU A 37 -11.54 -8.13 2.56
N VAL A 38 -12.81 -8.50 2.44
CA VAL A 38 -13.31 -9.82 2.86
C VAL A 38 -13.66 -10.61 1.61
N ALA A 39 -13.06 -11.78 1.45
CA ALA A 39 -13.46 -12.74 0.44
C ALA A 39 -14.76 -13.41 0.87
N GLU A 40 -15.75 -13.43 -0.02
CA GLU A 40 -17.06 -14.00 0.24
C GLU A 40 -17.42 -15.03 -0.82
N ARG A 41 -18.21 -16.02 -0.40
CA ARG A 41 -18.81 -17.02 -1.28
C ARG A 41 -20.31 -16.90 -1.19
N HIS A 42 -20.94 -16.74 -2.35
CA HIS A 42 -22.39 -16.64 -2.51
C HIS A 42 -22.86 -17.74 -3.46
N VAL A 43 -24.02 -18.32 -3.17
CA VAL A 43 -24.67 -19.26 -4.08
C VAL A 43 -25.75 -18.50 -4.84
N ILE A 44 -25.66 -18.47 -6.16
CA ILE A 44 -26.69 -17.90 -7.03
C ILE A 44 -27.30 -18.97 -7.90
N ASP A 45 -28.54 -18.75 -8.33
CA ASP A 45 -29.18 -19.62 -9.31
C ASP A 45 -28.83 -19.16 -10.73
N VAL A 46 -28.24 -20.04 -11.52
CA VAL A 46 -27.92 -19.85 -12.93
C VAL A 46 -28.69 -20.87 -13.75
N LEU A 47 -29.76 -20.42 -14.42
CA LEU A 47 -30.62 -21.26 -15.26
C LEU A 47 -31.23 -22.47 -14.52
N GLY A 48 -31.64 -22.28 -13.26
CA GLY A 48 -32.23 -23.33 -12.43
C GLY A 48 -31.20 -24.28 -11.80
N LYS A 49 -29.92 -23.88 -11.78
CA LYS A 49 -28.83 -24.64 -11.16
C LYS A 49 -28.06 -23.76 -10.19
N PRO A 50 -27.84 -24.22 -8.94
CA PRO A 50 -27.04 -23.47 -7.98
C PRO A 50 -25.58 -23.42 -8.47
N ALA A 51 -24.99 -22.22 -8.42
CA ALA A 51 -23.61 -21.96 -8.76
C ALA A 51 -22.93 -21.18 -7.64
N ASP A 52 -21.73 -21.62 -7.27
CA ASP A 52 -20.86 -20.90 -6.34
C ASP A 52 -20.20 -19.72 -7.06
N VAL A 53 -20.35 -18.53 -6.47
CA VAL A 53 -19.73 -17.29 -6.95
C VAL A 53 -18.89 -16.69 -5.83
N PHE A 54 -17.66 -16.32 -6.19
CA PHE A 54 -16.74 -15.66 -5.28
C PHE A 54 -16.77 -14.16 -5.51
N GLY A 55 -16.86 -13.40 -4.42
CA GLY A 55 -16.85 -11.95 -4.43
C GLY A 55 -15.85 -11.41 -3.42
N ILE A 56 -15.54 -10.13 -3.56
CA ILE A 56 -14.78 -9.38 -2.56
C ILE A 56 -15.70 -8.31 -2.02
N ARG A 57 -15.80 -8.18 -0.70
CA ARG A 57 -16.54 -7.12 -0.02
C ARG A 57 -15.56 -6.15 0.62
N ASN A 58 -15.83 -4.86 0.47
CA ASN A 58 -15.03 -3.81 1.11
C ASN A 58 -15.53 -3.47 2.52
N GLU A 59 -14.78 -2.61 3.20
CA GLU A 59 -15.07 -2.10 4.55
C GLU A 59 -16.45 -1.46 4.67
N LEU A 60 -16.96 -0.87 3.59
CA LEU A 60 -18.26 -0.20 3.52
C LEU A 60 -19.41 -1.18 3.18
N GLY A 61 -19.13 -2.48 3.10
CA GLY A 61 -20.11 -3.50 2.79
C GLY A 61 -20.50 -3.58 1.31
N ARG A 62 -19.85 -2.80 0.42
CA ARG A 62 -20.10 -2.86 -1.03
C ARG A 62 -19.23 -3.94 -1.67
N GLN A 63 -19.74 -4.54 -2.73
CA GLN A 63 -18.99 -5.54 -3.51
C GLN A 63 -17.93 -4.84 -4.37
N GLY A 64 -16.69 -5.31 -4.27
CA GLY A 64 -15.55 -4.80 -5.02
C GLY A 64 -14.76 -3.69 -4.31
N LEU A 65 -13.63 -3.35 -4.91
CA LEU A 65 -12.76 -2.25 -4.49
C LEU A 65 -13.04 -1.05 -5.39
N PHE A 66 -13.52 0.05 -4.80
CA PHE A 66 -13.71 1.31 -5.51
C PHE A 66 -12.73 2.33 -4.95
N LEU A 67 -11.86 2.82 -5.82
CA LEU A 67 -10.92 3.88 -5.50
C LEU A 67 -11.41 5.19 -6.15
N PRO A 68 -11.38 6.31 -5.42
CA PRO A 68 -11.47 7.65 -6.01
C PRO A 68 -10.42 7.85 -7.10
N SER A 69 -10.74 8.70 -8.08
CA SER A 69 -9.79 9.08 -9.12
C SER A 69 -8.52 9.68 -8.49
N GLY A 70 -7.37 9.11 -8.81
CA GLY A 70 -6.07 9.54 -8.29
C GLY A 70 -5.58 8.76 -7.05
N GLU A 71 -6.41 7.91 -6.44
CA GLU A 71 -5.94 6.97 -5.41
C GLU A 71 -5.20 5.80 -6.09
N ARG A 72 -4.13 5.33 -5.44
CA ARG A 72 -3.27 4.26 -5.97
C ARG A 72 -3.81 2.91 -5.50
N PHE A 73 -3.78 1.92 -6.40
CA PHE A 73 -4.08 0.51 -6.10
C PHE A 73 -2.99 -0.13 -5.22
#